data_AF-A0A6C0LC49-F1
#
_entry.id   AF-A0A6C0LC49-F1
#
_cell.length_a   1.000
_cell.length_b   1.000
_cell.length_c   1.000
_cell.angle_alpha   90.00
_cell.angle_beta   90.00
_cell.angle_gamma   90.00
#
_symmetry.space_group_name_H-M   'P 1'
#
loop_
_entity.id
_entity.type
_entity.pdbx_description
1 polymer ?
#
loop_
_entity_poly.entity_id
_entity_poly.type
_entity_poly.pdbx_seq_one_letter_code
_entity_poly.pdbx_strand_id
1 'polypeptide(L)'
;MSYSVFIPHVFPNIKHEHIAQAFTVHGYGIVKSVDFVSKMRTDGKATRCAFVHFVHWFKGEGPDRFREKIEDLEKQARIVYDDPWFWIVLPNTGKKVERDPCADCAACTFARSERQQESMHKIVKTTDFVDASYVSCLESEIAMLREENAMLRRMTDQVESGMD
;
A
#
# COMPACT_ATOMS: atom_id res chain seq x y z
N MET A 1 18.14 -5.64 -18.99
CA MET A 1 18.08 -4.28 -18.41
C MET A 1 16.68 -4.08 -17.83
N SER A 2 16.55 -3.88 -16.52
CA SER A 2 15.25 -3.55 -15.91
C SER A 2 15.03 -2.04 -15.98
N TYR A 3 14.02 -1.56 -16.70
CA TYR A 3 13.68 -0.14 -16.72
C TYR A 3 12.84 0.21 -15.49
N SER A 4 13.00 1.43 -14.97
CA SER A 4 12.22 1.91 -13.84
C SER A 4 12.00 3.41 -13.90
N VAL A 5 10.84 3.85 -13.42
CA VAL A 5 10.44 5.25 -13.40
C VAL A 5 9.97 5.66 -12.00
N PHE A 6 9.91 6.97 -11.77
CA PHE A 6 9.54 7.57 -10.51
C PHE A 6 8.31 8.46 -10.66
N ILE A 7 7.33 8.31 -9.77
CA ILE A 7 6.14 9.16 -9.67
C ILE A 7 6.20 9.90 -8.34
N PRO A 8 6.44 11.23 -8.35
CA PRO A 8 6.60 11.99 -7.11
C PRO A 8 5.34 12.08 -6.26
N HIS A 9 4.18 12.19 -6.90
CA HIS A 9 2.93 12.48 -6.24
C HIS A 9 1.87 11.44 -6.62
N VAL A 10 1.51 10.62 -5.63
CA VAL A 10 0.46 9.62 -5.71
C VAL A 10 -0.45 9.78 -4.50
N PHE A 11 -1.75 9.73 -4.74
CA PHE A 11 -2.74 9.78 -3.67
C PHE A 11 -2.72 8.48 -2.85
N PRO A 12 -2.91 8.55 -1.51
CA PRO A 12 -2.94 7.36 -0.66
C PRO A 12 -4.02 6.33 -1.01
N ASN A 13 -5.06 6.72 -1.74
CA ASN A 13 -6.13 5.82 -2.17
C ASN A 13 -5.73 4.94 -3.39
N ILE A 14 -4.64 5.28 -4.08
CA ILE A 14 -4.23 4.58 -5.30
C ILE A 14 -3.49 3.29 -4.92
N LYS A 15 -3.96 2.18 -5.48
CA LYS A 15 -3.35 0.85 -5.34
C LYS A 15 -2.32 0.59 -6.44
N HIS A 16 -1.48 -0.42 -6.23
CA HIS A 16 -0.49 -0.87 -7.21
C HIS A 16 -1.13 -1.25 -8.56
N GLU A 17 -2.31 -1.88 -8.52
CA GLU A 17 -3.10 -2.29 -9.69
C GLU A 17 -3.42 -1.11 -10.61
N HIS A 18 -3.87 0.03 -10.07
CA HIS A 18 -4.25 1.19 -10.87
C HIS A 18 -3.07 1.76 -11.65
N ILE A 19 -1.89 1.81 -11.03
CA ILE A 19 -0.67 2.29 -11.69
C ILE A 19 -0.26 1.30 -12.78
N ALA A 20 -0.22 0.01 -12.48
CA ALA A 20 0.11 -1.03 -13.46
C ALA A 20 -0.85 -1.01 -14.66
N GLN A 21 -2.14 -0.86 -14.41
CA GLN A 21 -3.17 -0.77 -15.44
C GLN A 21 -2.98 0.48 -16.31
N ALA A 22 -2.72 1.65 -15.72
CA ALA A 22 -2.48 2.87 -16.49
C ALA A 22 -1.33 2.71 -17.49
N PHE A 23 -0.17 2.19 -17.06
CA PHE A 23 0.96 1.97 -17.97
C PHE A 23 0.67 0.93 -19.06
N THR A 24 -0.16 -0.07 -18.75
CA THR A 24 -0.52 -1.13 -19.70
C THR A 24 -1.53 -0.61 -20.73
N VAL A 25 -2.56 0.12 -20.30
CA VAL A 25 -3.63 0.68 -21.17
C VAL A 25 -3.06 1.71 -22.13
N HIS A 26 -2.12 2.55 -21.69
CA HIS A 26 -1.43 3.51 -22.57
C HIS A 26 -0.38 2.84 -23.48
N GLY A 27 -0.13 1.55 -23.32
CA GLY A 27 0.78 0.79 -24.18
C GLY A 27 2.25 1.11 -23.95
N TYR A 28 2.67 1.54 -22.76
CA TYR A 28 4.08 1.85 -22.47
C TYR A 28 4.88 0.63 -22.02
N GLY A 29 4.25 -0.31 -21.30
CA GLY A 29 4.90 -1.54 -20.89
C GLY A 29 4.17 -2.31 -19.79
N ILE A 30 4.74 -3.46 -19.43
CA ILE A 30 4.26 -4.34 -18.36
C ILE A 30 5.02 -4.07 -17.08
N VAL A 31 4.28 -3.73 -16.02
CA VAL A 31 4.82 -3.43 -14.69
C VAL A 31 5.07 -4.74 -13.91
N LYS A 32 6.25 -4.84 -13.28
CA LYS A 32 6.66 -5.94 -12.40
C LYS A 32 6.21 -5.69 -10.97
N SER A 33 6.55 -4.53 -10.45
CA SER A 33 6.29 -4.15 -9.06
C SER A 33 6.22 -2.63 -8.93
N VAL A 34 5.48 -2.18 -7.92
CA VAL A 34 5.37 -0.77 -7.56
C VAL A 34 5.71 -0.63 -6.07
N ASP A 35 6.76 0.11 -5.77
CA ASP A 35 7.19 0.40 -4.41
C ASP A 35 6.68 1.77 -3.99
N PHE A 36 5.83 1.82 -2.97
CA PHE A 36 5.31 3.08 -2.43
C PHE A 36 6.15 3.59 -1.27
N VAL A 37 6.50 4.86 -1.29
CA VAL A 37 7.19 5.55 -0.20
C VAL A 37 6.29 6.67 0.30
N SER A 38 5.80 6.54 1.53
CA SER A 38 4.99 7.57 2.17
C SER A 38 5.89 8.67 2.73
N LYS A 39 5.58 9.93 2.39
CA LYS A 39 6.23 11.12 2.94
C LYS A 39 5.17 11.99 3.60
N MET A 40 5.40 12.35 4.85
CA MET A 40 4.59 13.34 5.53
C MET A 40 5.12 14.72 5.13
N ARG A 41 4.27 15.52 4.47
CA ARG A 41 4.60 16.91 4.17
C ARG A 41 4.46 17.76 5.44
N THR A 42 5.14 18.90 5.46
CA THR A 42 5.11 19.88 6.56
C THR A 42 3.71 20.42 6.83
N ASP A 43 2.81 20.34 5.84
CA ASP A 43 1.40 20.75 5.92
C ASP A 43 0.47 19.67 6.54
N GLY A 44 1.03 18.58 7.06
CA GLY A 44 0.28 17.48 7.68
C GLY A 44 -0.43 16.55 6.70
N LYS A 45 -0.33 16.78 5.38
CA LYS A 45 -0.92 15.89 4.37
C LYS A 45 0.05 14.75 4.04
N ALA A 46 -0.41 13.52 4.22
CA ALA A 46 0.31 12.33 3.79
C ALA A 46 0.32 12.25 2.26
N THR A 47 1.50 12.38 1.66
CA THR A 47 1.71 12.19 0.22
C THR A 47 2.47 10.89 0.02
N ARG A 48 2.16 10.14 -1.03
CA ARG A 48 2.95 8.96 -1.42
C ARG A 48 3.72 9.23 -2.69
N CYS A 49 4.93 8.71 -2.77
CA CYS A 49 5.69 8.58 -4.00
C CYS A 49 5.64 7.11 -4.45
N ALA A 50 5.75 6.85 -5.74
CA ALA A 50 5.80 5.48 -6.27
C ALA A 50 7.03 5.28 -7.16
N PHE A 51 7.70 4.16 -6.98
CA PHE A 51 8.75 3.67 -7.87
C PHE A 51 8.18 2.49 -8.65
N VAL A 52 8.18 2.60 -9.98
CA VAL A 52 7.57 1.60 -10.85
C VAL A 52 8.68 0.86 -11.58
N HIS A 53 8.72 -0.44 -11.40
CA HIS A 53 9.69 -1.34 -12.04
C HIS A 53 8.99 -2.11 -13.15
N PHE A 54 9.56 -2.10 -14.35
CA PHE A 54 8.97 -2.79 -15.50
C PHE A 54 9.55 -4.20 -15.67
N VAL A 55 8.68 -5.17 -15.99
CA VAL A 55 9.10 -6.47 -16.54
C VAL A 55 9.63 -6.23 -17.94
N HIS A 56 8.83 -5.52 -18.74
CA HIS A 56 9.11 -5.27 -20.14
C HIS A 56 8.58 -3.89 -20.53
N TRP A 57 9.44 -3.11 -21.20
CA TRP A 57 9.05 -1.85 -21.82
C TRP A 57 8.74 -2.12 -23.29
N PHE A 58 7.58 -1.63 -23.77
CA PHE A 58 7.19 -1.84 -25.16
C PHE A 58 8.06 -1.01 -26.10
N LYS A 59 8.28 -1.54 -27.30
CA LYS A 59 9.03 -0.85 -28.36
C LYS A 59 8.06 -0.32 -29.40
N GLY A 60 8.28 0.89 -29.87
CA GLY A 60 7.43 1.55 -30.84
C GLY A 60 7.44 3.06 -30.66
N GLU A 61 7.00 3.79 -31.67
CA GLU A 61 7.09 5.25 -31.72
C GLU A 61 6.48 5.93 -30.49
N GLY A 62 5.32 5.44 -30.00
CA GLY A 62 4.65 5.98 -28.82
C GLY A 62 5.46 5.81 -27.52
N PRO A 63 5.77 4.56 -27.10
CA PRO A 63 6.57 4.28 -25.92
C PRO A 63 7.98 4.86 -25.96
N ASP A 64 8.62 4.87 -27.13
CA ASP A 64 9.96 5.42 -27.30
C ASP A 64 9.94 6.95 -27.15
N ARG A 65 8.97 7.64 -27.76
CA ARG A 65 8.77 9.09 -27.54
C ARG A 65 8.40 9.43 -26.11
N PHE A 66 7.62 8.58 -25.44
CA PHE A 66 7.28 8.78 -24.03
C PHE A 66 8.52 8.62 -23.14
N ARG A 67 9.35 7.62 -23.44
CA ARG A 67 10.64 7.40 -22.77
C ARG A 67 11.59 8.58 -22.96
N GLU A 68 11.73 9.10 -24.18
CA GLU A 68 12.53 10.30 -24.45
C GLU A 68 12.04 11.49 -23.63
N LYS A 69 10.73 11.68 -23.48
CA LYS A 69 10.15 12.72 -22.61
C LYS A 69 10.43 12.49 -21.13
N ILE A 70 10.58 11.25 -20.68
CA ILE A 70 10.96 10.95 -19.29
C ILE A 70 12.44 11.27 -19.08
N GLU A 71 13.30 10.96 -20.05
CA GLU A 71 14.74 11.18 -19.96
C GLU A 71 15.13 12.66 -20.11
N ASP A 72 14.30 13.44 -20.81
CA ASP A 72 14.47 14.88 -20.98
C ASP A 72 13.97 15.66 -19.75
N LEU A 73 14.91 16.29 -19.02
CA LEU A 73 14.62 17.07 -17.81
C LEU A 73 13.77 18.33 -18.08
N GLU A 74 13.75 18.84 -19.32
CA GLU A 74 12.96 20.02 -19.69
C GLU A 74 11.52 19.66 -20.02
N LYS A 75 11.25 18.40 -20.40
CA LYS A 75 9.93 17.93 -20.80
C LYS A 75 9.28 17.15 -19.67
N GLN A 76 8.06 17.53 -19.30
CA GLN A 76 7.28 16.77 -18.33
C GLN A 76 6.52 15.63 -19.02
N ALA A 77 6.94 14.39 -18.80
CA ALA A 77 6.16 13.22 -19.17
C ALA A 77 4.95 13.09 -18.23
N ARG A 78 3.75 13.02 -18.80
CA ARG A 78 2.49 12.88 -18.05
C ARG A 78 1.71 11.65 -18.53
N ILE A 79 1.10 10.94 -17.60
CA ILE A 79 0.19 9.83 -17.86
C ILE A 79 -1.17 10.15 -17.24
N VAL A 80 -2.23 10.12 -18.05
CA VAL A 80 -3.61 10.38 -17.59
C VAL A 80 -4.21 9.05 -17.18
N TYR A 81 -4.66 8.90 -15.93
CA TYR A 81 -5.27 7.64 -15.48
C TYR A 81 -6.80 7.72 -15.46
N ASP A 82 -7.35 8.91 -15.19
CA ASP A 82 -8.78 9.21 -15.18
C ASP A 82 -8.90 10.70 -15.49
N ASP A 83 -9.62 11.12 -16.53
CA ASP A 83 -9.67 12.54 -16.91
C ASP A 83 -10.46 13.36 -15.85
N PRO A 84 -9.93 14.47 -15.29
CA PRO A 84 -8.75 15.26 -15.72
C PRO A 84 -7.45 14.96 -14.95
N TRP A 85 -7.40 13.88 -14.17
CA TRP A 85 -6.29 13.48 -13.32
C TRP A 85 -5.14 12.80 -14.08
N PHE A 86 -3.92 13.28 -13.80
CA PHE A 86 -2.70 12.74 -14.39
C PHE A 86 -1.59 12.62 -13.35
N TRP A 87 -0.64 11.73 -13.62
CA TRP A 87 0.62 11.63 -12.91
C TRP A 87 1.77 12.14 -13.76
N ILE A 88 2.72 12.83 -13.13
CA ILE A 88 3.99 13.20 -13.73
C ILE A 88 4.97 12.06 -13.50
N VAL A 89 5.62 11.62 -14.57
CA VAL A 89 6.59 10.53 -14.56
C VAL A 89 7.98 11.11 -14.77
N LEU A 90 8.90 10.76 -13.89
CA LEU A 90 10.28 11.22 -13.88
C LEU A 90 11.24 10.03 -14.03
N PRO A 91 12.47 10.27 -14.51
CA PRO A 91 13.46 9.23 -14.61
C PRO A 91 13.89 8.80 -13.21
N ASN A 92 13.98 7.49 -12.98
CA ASN A 92 14.47 6.98 -11.70
C ASN A 92 15.99 7.09 -11.65
N THR A 93 16.50 8.19 -11.08
CA THR A 93 17.94 8.42 -10.83
C THR A 93 18.42 7.82 -9.51
N GLY A 94 17.52 7.22 -8.73
CA GLY A 94 17.86 6.56 -7.48
C GLY A 94 18.77 5.35 -7.74
N LYS A 95 19.94 5.32 -7.09
CA LYS A 95 20.73 4.09 -7.00
C LYS A 95 19.83 3.02 -6.37
N LYS A 96 19.68 1.87 -7.02
CA LYS A 96 19.05 0.72 -6.38
C LYS A 96 19.85 0.44 -5.11
N VAL A 97 19.23 0.67 -3.95
CA VAL A 97 19.76 0.09 -2.72
C VAL A 97 19.49 -1.39 -2.90
N GLU A 98 20.52 -2.13 -3.31
CA GLU A 98 20.48 -3.59 -3.27
C GLU A 98 20.14 -3.93 -1.83
N ARG A 99 18.97 -4.56 -1.60
CA ARG A 99 18.66 -5.07 -0.28
C ARG A 99 19.69 -6.15 -0.02
N ASP A 100 20.59 -5.92 0.92
CA ASP A 100 21.55 -6.94 1.33
C ASP A 100 20.78 -8.24 1.61
N PRO A 101 21.17 -9.39 1.03
CA PRO A 101 20.48 -10.67 1.26
C PRO A 101 20.45 -11.08 2.75
N CYS A 102 21.27 -10.43 3.58
CA CYS A 102 21.33 -10.60 5.04
C CYS A 102 20.24 -9.80 5.80
N ALA A 103 19.46 -8.94 5.14
CA ALA A 103 18.40 -8.17 5.79
C ALA A 103 17.27 -9.05 6.36
N ASP A 104 17.15 -10.29 5.88
CA ASP A 104 16.22 -11.32 6.36
C ASP A 104 16.91 -12.39 7.22
N CYS A 105 18.19 -12.20 7.59
CA CYS A 105 18.82 -13.04 8.61
C CYS A 105 18.24 -12.68 9.98
N ALA A 106 17.65 -13.67 10.67
CA ALA A 106 17.08 -13.51 12.01
C ALA A 106 18.05 -12.84 13.01
N ALA A 107 19.37 -13.01 12.81
CA ALA A 107 20.39 -12.38 13.63
C ALA A 107 20.50 -10.84 13.44
N CYS A 108 20.21 -10.31 12.24
CA CYS A 108 20.19 -8.88 11.99
C CYS A 108 18.85 -8.22 12.37
N THR A 109 17.74 -8.96 12.35
CA THR A 109 16.43 -8.45 12.77
C THR A 109 16.41 -8.03 14.25
N PHE A 110 17.05 -8.82 15.12
CA PHE A 110 17.15 -8.51 16.57
C PHE A 110 17.94 -7.23 16.87
N ALA A 111 18.99 -6.93 16.10
CA ALA A 111 19.80 -5.71 16.31
C ALA A 111 19.10 -4.43 15.80
N ARG A 112 18.08 -4.55 14.93
CA ARG A 112 17.31 -3.42 14.38
C ARG A 112 16.07 -3.11 15.21
N SER A 113 15.49 -4.11 15.88
CA SER A 113 14.33 -3.95 16.77
C SER A 113 14.59 -3.00 17.94
N GLU A 114 15.80 -3.00 18.54
CA GLU A 114 16.10 -2.11 19.67
C GLU A 114 16.15 -0.62 19.28
N ARG A 115 16.54 -0.28 18.04
CA ARG A 115 16.60 1.12 17.58
C ARG A 115 15.26 1.69 17.09
N GLN A 116 14.33 0.86 16.63
CA GLN A 116 13.00 1.33 16.21
C GLN A 116 11.98 1.42 17.37
N GLN A 117 12.26 0.78 18.51
CA GLN A 117 11.37 0.75 19.65
C GLN A 117 11.25 2.11 20.37
N GLU A 118 12.26 2.97 20.29
CA GLU A 118 12.18 4.35 20.83
C GLU A 118 11.23 5.25 20.02
N SER A 119 11.12 5.03 18.70
CA SER A 119 10.29 5.90 17.84
C SER A 119 8.81 5.51 17.87
N MET A 120 8.50 4.22 18.03
CA MET A 120 7.10 3.75 18.18
C MET A 120 6.46 4.13 19.52
N HIS A 121 7.23 4.32 20.60
CA HIS A 121 6.70 4.74 21.90
C HIS A 121 6.11 6.16 21.92
N LYS A 122 6.34 6.98 20.89
CA LYS A 122 5.72 8.30 20.76
C LYS A 122 4.37 8.30 20.04
N ILE A 123 4.06 7.29 19.24
CA ILE A 123 2.80 7.22 18.48
C ILE A 123 1.70 6.53 19.31
N VAL A 124 2.06 5.60 20.19
CA VAL A 124 1.09 4.87 21.03
C VAL A 124 0.43 5.75 22.11
N LYS A 125 0.96 6.96 22.40
CA LYS A 125 0.38 7.87 23.39
C LYS A 125 -0.91 8.57 22.95
N THR A 126 -1.41 8.32 21.74
CA THR A 126 -2.65 8.97 21.26
C THR A 126 -3.86 8.06 21.26
N THR A 127 -3.76 6.83 21.75
CA THR A 127 -4.91 5.92 21.91
C THR A 127 -5.50 5.91 23.33
N ASP A 128 -5.13 6.86 24.19
CA ASP A 128 -5.60 6.97 25.58
C ASP A 128 -7.05 7.50 25.73
N PHE A 129 -7.95 7.20 24.77
CA PHE A 129 -9.33 7.72 24.77
C PHE A 129 -10.43 6.68 24.65
N VAL A 130 -10.16 5.40 24.91
CA VAL A 130 -11.22 4.43 25.12
C VAL A 130 -11.20 4.03 26.59
N ASP A 131 -12.10 4.67 27.36
CA ASP A 131 -12.26 4.44 28.79
C ASP A 131 -12.46 2.95 29.07
N ALA A 132 -11.79 2.44 30.12
CA ALA A 132 -11.81 1.01 30.46
C ALA A 132 -13.25 0.52 30.74
N SER A 133 -14.15 1.42 31.14
CA SER A 133 -15.57 1.10 31.32
C SER A 133 -16.27 0.73 30.01
N TYR A 134 -15.90 1.34 28.88
CA TYR A 134 -16.49 1.07 27.57
C TYR A 134 -16.07 -0.30 27.04
N VAL A 135 -14.80 -0.68 27.26
CA VAL A 135 -14.29 -2.00 26.87
C VAL A 135 -14.99 -3.10 27.67
N SER A 136 -15.12 -2.94 28.98
CA SER A 136 -15.79 -3.93 29.84
C SER A 136 -17.29 -4.07 29.52
N CYS A 137 -17.95 -2.97 29.16
CA CYS A 137 -19.35 -2.99 28.75
C CYS A 137 -19.55 -3.77 27.43
N LEU A 138 -18.71 -3.51 26.43
CA LEU A 138 -18.74 -4.23 25.16
C LEU A 138 -18.45 -5.72 25.32
N GLU A 139 -17.50 -6.08 26.17
CA GLU A 139 -17.19 -7.49 26.46
C GLU A 139 -18.39 -8.22 27.08
N SER A 140 -19.13 -7.55 27.96
CA SER A 140 -20.34 -8.09 28.56
C SER A 140 -21.47 -8.27 27.54
N GLU A 141 -21.66 -7.31 26.64
CA GLU A 141 -22.67 -7.37 25.59
C GLU A 141 -22.36 -8.47 24.55
N ILE A 142 -21.08 -8.63 24.18
CA ILE A 142 -20.62 -9.72 23.31
C ILE A 142 -20.85 -11.08 23.97
N ALA A 143 -20.66 -11.20 25.29
CA ALA A 143 -20.92 -12.44 26.01
C ALA A 143 -22.41 -12.83 25.98
N MET A 144 -23.30 -11.87 26.23
CA MET A 144 -24.76 -12.11 26.20
C MET A 144 -25.24 -12.55 24.81
N LEU A 145 -24.79 -11.88 23.75
CA LEU A 145 -25.17 -12.22 22.37
C LEU A 145 -24.67 -13.62 21.96
N ARG A 146 -23.52 -14.05 22.49
CA ARG A 146 -22.99 -15.40 22.23
C ARG A 146 -23.84 -16.48 22.91
N GLU A 147 -24.30 -16.22 24.13
CA GLU A 147 -25.20 -17.11 24.88
C GLU A 147 -26.56 -17.26 24.16
N GLU A 148 -27.13 -16.14 23.71
CA GLU A 148 -28.40 -16.14 22.96
C GLU A 148 -28.28 -16.91 21.65
N ASN A 149 -27.22 -16.67 20.88
CA ASN A 149 -26.96 -17.44 19.66
C ASN A 149 -26.75 -18.94 19.94
N ALA A 150 -26.18 -19.31 21.09
CA ALA A 150 -26.04 -20.71 21.48
C ALA A 150 -27.38 -21.35 21.83
N MET A 151 -28.30 -20.61 22.47
CA MET A 151 -29.66 -21.07 22.74
C MET A 151 -30.47 -21.26 21.47
N LEU A 152 -30.43 -20.29 20.54
CA LEU A 152 -31.13 -20.39 19.26
C LEU A 152 -30.66 -21.61 18.45
N ARG A 153 -29.35 -21.89 18.43
CA ARG A 153 -28.81 -23.09 17.77
C ARG A 153 -29.38 -24.38 18.35
N ARG A 154 -29.46 -24.49 19.69
CA ARG A 154 -30.05 -25.66 20.35
C ARG A 154 -31.54 -25.81 20.05
N MET A 155 -32.28 -24.71 19.92
CA MET A 155 -33.69 -24.74 19.53
C MET A 155 -33.87 -25.22 18.08
N THR A 156 -33.01 -24.77 17.17
CA THR A 156 -32.99 -25.25 15.79
C THR A 156 -32.73 -26.76 15.72
N ASP A 157 -31.75 -27.27 16.48
CA ASP A 157 -31.43 -28.70 16.52
C ASP A 157 -32.60 -29.57 17.06
N GLN A 158 -33.41 -29.02 17.97
CA GLN A 158 -34.62 -29.70 18.49
C GLN A 158 -35.78 -29.71 17.50
N VAL A 159 -35.92 -28.67 16.66
CA VAL A 159 -36.93 -28.64 15.60
C VAL A 159 -36.57 -29.63 14.48
N GLU A 160 -35.28 -29.74 14.14
CA GLU A 160 -34.80 -30.70 13.13
C GLU A 160 -34.94 -32.17 13.57
N SER A 161 -34.84 -32.46 14.87
CA SER A 161 -34.99 -33.82 15.42
C SER A 161 -36.44 -34.24 15.74
N GLY A 162 -37.40 -33.31 15.69
CA GLY A 162 -38.84 -33.58 15.87
C GLY A 162 -39.61 -33.77 14.56
N MET A 163 -38.92 -33.82 13.42
CA MET A 163 -39.47 -33.98 12.06
C MET A 163 -39.28 -35.39 11.47
N ASP A 164 -39.05 -36.41 12.32
CA ASP A 164 -39.14 -37.85 11.98
C ASP A 164 -40.33 -38.51 12.69
#